data_AF-K2GUJ4-F1
#
_entry.id   AF-K2GUJ4-F1
#
_cell.length_a   1.000
_cell.length_b   1.000
_cell.length_c   1.000
_cell.angle_alpha   90.00
_cell.angle_beta   90.00
_cell.angle_gamma   90.00
#
_symmetry.space_group_name_H-M   'P 1'
#
loop_
_entity.id
_entity.type
_entity.pdbx_description
1 polymer ?
#
loop_
_entity_poly.entity_id
_entity_poly.type
_entity_poly.pdbx_seq_one_letter_code
_entity_poly.pdbx_strand_id
1 'polypeptide(L)'
;MHQTYSINFKKIFQKEIKTIPKKEIKRINNKQYSKHLITDTLSIKSRDQHFAMASISTYPIINGVKQGEPNCDKAGIVRFSNATFIALADGCGWGDKPSFAAKLAVTSSLEFVISNITTVSTLREIASLLVETIANAHQIICSSYPNNNAQTTLLVALSCTLIDEQQVTVVLSVGDCRLFHYSLRECKVKKIIGTGHHSIDETKECIAALGNNQLGIDIINGSQLAVCECEEGDLIFALTDGMYDNFDPTIIKEKKPYDQLMNEILGIRIKRSANLNSLVEELCSYTIGITQTVREFHQNNPTKRRRDGLPGKLDHSTIIVYSINTQNLDIGLIDKYSPELFKTLKPLETKKPLVHSISFDEQNSPLMPFHSDSVRTIKNSSKISIHSVRLSTFSPPRTALNDHYTPCLTPRIYRDVV
;
A
#
# COMPACT_ATOMS: atom_id res chain seq x y z
N MET A 1 -22.65 23.34 13.49
CA MET A 1 -22.62 21.98 14.07
C MET A 1 -22.74 20.99 12.92
N HIS A 2 -21.63 20.48 12.38
CA HIS A 2 -21.69 19.39 11.41
C HIS A 2 -21.84 18.09 12.20
N GLN A 3 -23.01 17.46 12.09
CA GLN A 3 -23.24 16.11 12.59
C GLN A 3 -22.33 15.18 11.77
N THR A 4 -21.21 14.75 12.35
CA THR A 4 -20.40 13.66 11.79
C THR A 4 -21.24 12.39 11.91
N TYR A 5 -21.85 11.95 10.81
CA TYR A 5 -22.47 10.63 10.76
C TYR A 5 -21.38 9.59 10.99
N SER A 6 -21.36 9.01 12.19
CA SER A 6 -20.44 7.91 12.51
C SER A 6 -20.78 6.72 11.61
N ILE A 7 -19.87 6.35 10.71
CA ILE A 7 -20.03 5.22 9.81
C ILE A 7 -19.98 3.93 10.64
N ASN A 8 -21.06 3.15 10.62
CA ASN A 8 -21.10 1.85 11.27
C ASN A 8 -20.63 0.74 10.31
N PHE A 9 -19.32 0.56 10.22
CA PHE A 9 -18.68 -0.47 9.38
C PHE A 9 -19.21 -1.90 9.66
N LYS A 10 -19.45 -2.26 10.92
CA LYS A 10 -20.01 -3.57 11.28
C LYS A 10 -21.39 -3.81 10.65
N LYS A 11 -22.21 -2.76 10.58
CA LYS A 11 -23.53 -2.83 9.93
C LYS A 11 -23.40 -2.93 8.42
N ILE A 12 -22.45 -2.19 7.82
CA ILE A 12 -22.18 -2.20 6.38
C ILE A 12 -21.80 -3.62 5.92
N PHE A 13 -20.80 -4.22 6.56
CA PHE A 13 -20.27 -5.54 6.15
C PHE A 13 -20.99 -6.74 6.79
N GLN A 14 -22.11 -6.53 7.48
CA GLN A 14 -22.76 -7.59 8.26
C GLN A 14 -23.19 -8.76 7.38
N LYS A 15 -23.67 -8.48 6.16
CA LYS A 15 -24.17 -9.51 5.24
C LYS A 15 -23.01 -10.33 4.70
N GLU A 16 -21.95 -9.67 4.26
CA GLU A 16 -20.73 -10.23 3.69
C GLU A 16 -20.03 -11.13 4.73
N ILE A 17 -19.85 -10.64 5.97
CA ILE A 17 -19.28 -11.44 7.07
C ILE A 17 -20.10 -12.71 7.32
N LYS A 18 -21.44 -12.65 7.24
CA LYS A 18 -22.30 -13.82 7.44
C LYS A 18 -22.14 -14.88 6.35
N THR A 19 -21.75 -14.49 5.13
CA THR A 19 -21.47 -15.43 4.03
C THR A 19 -20.17 -16.21 4.23
N ILE A 20 -19.20 -15.65 4.97
CA ILE A 20 -17.92 -16.29 5.24
C ILE A 20 -18.13 -17.47 6.21
N PRO A 21 -17.59 -18.67 5.91
CA PRO A 21 -17.80 -19.84 6.74
C PRO A 21 -17.13 -19.72 8.12
N LYS A 22 -17.70 -20.38 9.14
CA LYS A 22 -17.11 -20.48 10.49
C LYS A 22 -16.07 -21.62 10.57
N LYS A 23 -15.17 -21.73 9.59
CA LYS A 23 -14.08 -22.72 9.68
C LYS A 23 -13.08 -22.26 10.74
N GLU A 24 -12.65 -23.20 11.59
CA GLU A 24 -11.68 -22.94 12.65
C GLU A 24 -10.27 -22.76 12.07
N ILE A 25 -9.51 -21.83 12.66
CA ILE A 25 -8.14 -21.52 12.25
C ILE A 25 -7.15 -22.10 13.27
N LYS A 26 -5.93 -22.39 12.81
CA LYS A 26 -4.82 -22.60 13.73
C LYS A 26 -4.58 -21.32 14.52
N ARG A 27 -4.43 -21.47 15.84
CA ARG A 27 -4.21 -20.34 16.75
C ARG A 27 -3.02 -19.50 16.27
N ILE A 28 -3.26 -18.20 16.06
CA ILE A 28 -2.21 -17.24 15.73
C ILE A 28 -1.64 -16.68 17.04
N ASN A 29 -0.32 -16.69 17.18
CA ASN A 29 0.37 -16.11 18.33
C ASN A 29 1.01 -14.77 17.95
N ASN A 30 0.95 -13.78 18.85
CA ASN A 30 1.57 -12.46 18.68
C ASN A 30 2.77 -12.22 19.62
N LYS A 31 3.32 -13.26 20.28
CA LYS A 31 4.51 -13.14 21.12
C LYS A 31 5.77 -12.85 20.31
N GLN A 32 5.84 -13.43 19.10
CA GLN A 32 6.92 -13.19 18.15
C GLN A 32 6.31 -12.78 16.81
N TYR A 33 6.59 -11.55 16.39
CA TYR A 33 6.21 -11.02 15.09
C TYR A 33 7.27 -10.05 14.59
N SER A 34 7.27 -9.79 13.28
CA SER A 34 7.99 -8.67 12.70
C SER A 34 7.01 -7.72 12.05
N LYS A 35 7.32 -6.42 12.12
CA LYS A 35 6.54 -5.35 11.52
C LYS A 35 7.44 -4.51 10.64
N HIS A 36 7.03 -4.31 9.41
CA HIS A 36 7.80 -3.56 8.43
C HIS A 36 6.88 -2.60 7.68
N LEU A 37 7.36 -1.37 7.50
CA LEU A 37 6.71 -0.33 6.72
C LEU A 37 7.63 0.06 5.56
N ILE A 38 7.03 0.52 4.47
CA ILE A 38 7.76 1.30 3.47
C ILE A 38 7.99 2.70 4.05
N THR A 39 9.25 3.13 4.09
CA THR A 39 9.67 4.41 4.68
C THR A 39 10.23 5.39 3.66
N ASP A 40 10.55 4.92 2.46
CA ASP A 40 11.13 5.72 1.39
C ASP A 40 10.71 5.17 0.03
N THR A 41 11.05 5.91 -1.02
CA THR A 41 10.63 5.63 -2.41
C THR A 41 11.78 5.15 -3.30
N LEU A 42 12.92 4.83 -2.68
CA LEU A 42 14.17 4.52 -3.37
C LEU A 42 14.66 3.10 -3.09
N SER A 43 13.92 2.35 -2.28
CA SER A 43 14.32 1.02 -1.87
C SER A 43 13.17 0.02 -1.95
N ILE A 44 13.58 -1.22 -2.17
CA ILE A 44 12.80 -2.42 -1.98
C ILE A 44 13.14 -2.93 -0.59
N LYS A 45 12.10 -3.16 0.21
CA LYS A 45 12.21 -3.77 1.53
C LYS A 45 11.70 -5.19 1.40
N SER A 46 12.56 -6.17 1.63
CA SER A 46 12.28 -7.56 1.26
C SER A 46 12.89 -8.54 2.23
N ARG A 47 12.56 -9.81 2.03
CA ARG A 47 13.23 -10.92 2.65
C ARG A 47 13.14 -12.14 1.75
N ASP A 48 14.25 -12.40 1.04
CA ASP A 48 14.43 -13.48 0.06
C ASP A 48 13.13 -13.97 -0.62
N GLN A 49 12.68 -15.19 -0.31
CA GLN A 49 11.47 -15.80 -0.89
C GLN A 49 10.16 -15.49 -0.17
N HIS A 50 10.19 -14.71 0.92
CA HIS A 50 9.06 -14.60 1.84
C HIS A 50 8.21 -13.37 1.60
N PHE A 51 8.83 -12.20 1.46
CA PHE A 51 8.11 -10.99 1.06
C PHE A 51 9.00 -9.97 0.37
N ALA A 52 8.39 -9.07 -0.39
CA ALA A 52 9.03 -7.85 -0.87
C ALA A 52 7.99 -6.75 -1.04
N MET A 53 8.39 -5.50 -0.80
CA MET A 53 7.51 -4.35 -0.98
C MET A 53 8.31 -3.12 -1.38
N ALA A 54 7.71 -2.30 -2.25
CA ALA A 54 8.29 -1.07 -2.75
C ALA A 54 7.19 -0.06 -3.08
N SER A 55 7.52 1.22 -2.97
CA SER A 55 6.66 2.33 -3.40
C SER A 55 7.51 3.28 -4.22
N ILE A 56 7.10 3.58 -5.44
CA ILE A 56 7.78 4.51 -6.33
C ILE A 56 6.82 5.63 -6.73
N SER A 57 7.35 6.76 -7.19
CA SER A 57 6.54 7.83 -7.78
C SER A 57 6.88 7.92 -9.26
N THR A 58 5.91 7.64 -10.12
CA THR A 58 6.09 7.75 -11.58
C THR A 58 5.75 9.13 -12.12
N TYR A 59 5.40 10.10 -11.26
CA TYR A 59 5.20 11.49 -11.67
C TYR A 59 6.47 12.14 -12.27
N PRO A 60 6.34 13.15 -13.16
CA PRO A 60 7.47 13.78 -13.82
C PRO A 60 8.30 14.65 -12.87
N ILE A 61 9.52 14.98 -13.28
CA ILE A 61 10.36 16.02 -12.66
C ILE A 61 10.28 17.26 -13.53
N ILE A 62 9.59 18.30 -13.06
CA ILE A 62 9.40 19.56 -13.78
C ILE A 62 10.27 20.62 -13.11
N ASN A 63 11.16 21.27 -13.87
CA ASN A 63 12.07 22.31 -13.37
C ASN A 63 12.89 21.89 -12.13
N GLY A 64 13.32 20.61 -12.09
CA GLY A 64 14.06 20.06 -10.96
C GLY A 64 13.20 19.70 -9.74
N VAL A 65 11.87 19.80 -9.83
CA VAL A 65 10.95 19.45 -8.74
C VAL A 65 10.15 18.20 -9.13
N LYS A 66 10.21 17.19 -8.26
CA LYS A 66 9.39 15.98 -8.40
C LYS A 66 7.93 16.33 -8.10
N GLN A 67 7.06 16.09 -9.08
CA GLN A 67 5.62 16.29 -8.91
C GLN A 67 5.01 15.17 -8.06
N GLY A 68 3.87 15.46 -7.42
CA GLY A 68 3.14 14.49 -6.58
C GLY A 68 3.72 14.27 -5.18
N GLU A 69 4.87 14.86 -4.83
CA GLU A 69 5.44 14.69 -3.49
C GLU A 69 4.64 15.42 -2.38
N PRO A 70 4.62 14.89 -1.15
CA PRO A 70 5.17 13.60 -0.74
C PRO A 70 4.40 12.42 -1.34
N ASN A 71 5.08 11.29 -1.55
CA ASN A 71 4.41 10.07 -1.99
C ASN A 71 3.22 9.74 -1.07
N CYS A 72 2.04 9.60 -1.65
CA CYS A 72 0.78 9.42 -0.93
C CYS A 72 0.44 7.95 -0.65
N ASP A 73 1.12 7.02 -1.30
CA ASP A 73 0.98 5.60 -0.99
C ASP A 73 1.73 5.22 0.28
N LYS A 74 1.16 4.28 1.03
CA LYS A 74 1.75 3.69 2.23
C LYS A 74 1.47 2.20 2.24
N ALA A 75 2.44 1.44 2.73
CA ALA A 75 2.35 -0.01 2.78
C ALA A 75 3.06 -0.55 4.02
N GLY A 76 2.54 -1.64 4.55
CA GLY A 76 3.15 -2.36 5.64
C GLY A 76 2.74 -3.83 5.71
N ILE A 77 3.59 -4.60 6.35
CA ILE A 77 3.43 -6.04 6.56
C ILE A 77 3.76 -6.37 8.02
N VAL A 78 2.96 -7.25 8.61
CA VAL A 78 3.22 -7.90 9.88
C VAL A 78 3.28 -9.40 9.65
N ARG A 79 4.37 -10.04 10.05
CA ARG A 79 4.53 -11.50 9.96
C ARG A 79 4.54 -12.07 11.36
N PHE A 80 3.54 -12.90 11.65
CA PHE A 80 3.48 -13.77 12.83
C PHE A 80 4.12 -15.12 12.47
N SER A 81 4.32 -16.00 13.44
CA SER A 81 4.90 -17.34 13.19
C SER A 81 4.14 -18.19 12.18
N ASN A 82 2.82 -18.01 12.04
CA ASN A 82 1.94 -18.84 11.22
C ASN A 82 0.84 -18.02 10.53
N ALA A 83 1.06 -16.72 10.39
CA ALA A 83 0.14 -15.82 9.71
C ALA A 83 0.87 -14.59 9.19
N THR A 84 0.32 -13.98 8.15
CA THR A 84 0.86 -12.76 7.53
C THR A 84 -0.28 -11.77 7.34
N PHE A 85 -0.12 -10.57 7.87
CA PHE A 85 -1.03 -9.45 7.70
C PHE A 85 -0.39 -8.36 6.86
N ILE A 86 -1.13 -7.76 5.93
CA ILE A 86 -0.69 -6.59 5.16
C ILE A 86 -1.72 -5.47 5.24
N ALA A 87 -1.23 -4.24 5.14
CA ALA A 87 -2.05 -3.05 4.94
C ALA A 87 -1.41 -2.18 3.83
N LEU A 88 -2.23 -1.77 2.87
CA LEU A 88 -1.85 -0.96 1.71
C LEU A 88 -2.86 0.17 1.54
N ALA A 89 -2.39 1.39 1.36
CA ALA A 89 -3.23 2.57 1.21
C ALA A 89 -2.67 3.47 0.10
N ASP A 90 -3.55 3.98 -0.73
CA ASP A 90 -3.31 5.11 -1.63
C ASP A 90 -4.02 6.35 -1.04
N GLY A 91 -3.29 7.46 -0.92
CA GLY A 91 -3.84 8.71 -0.42
C GLY A 91 -4.55 9.46 -1.54
N CYS A 92 -5.82 9.83 -1.35
CA CYS A 92 -6.61 10.45 -2.42
C CYS A 92 -6.09 11.86 -2.75
N GLY A 93 -5.38 11.98 -3.88
CA GLY A 93 -4.77 13.22 -4.37
C GLY A 93 -3.30 13.38 -3.97
N TRP A 94 -2.78 14.61 -4.00
CA TRP A 94 -1.37 14.92 -3.68
C TRP A 94 -1.22 15.71 -2.39
N GLY A 95 -0.01 15.69 -1.84
CA GLY A 95 0.38 16.55 -0.73
C GLY A 95 0.36 15.85 0.62
N ASP A 96 0.66 16.63 1.67
CA ASP A 96 0.85 16.09 3.02
C ASP A 96 -0.42 15.46 3.59
N LYS A 97 -1.61 15.95 3.23
CA LYS A 97 -2.90 15.47 3.77
C LYS A 97 -3.20 14.03 3.37
N PRO A 98 -3.32 13.68 2.06
CA PRO A 98 -3.53 12.30 1.65
C PRO A 98 -2.38 11.38 2.09
N SER A 99 -1.12 11.83 2.00
CA SER A 99 0.03 11.05 2.45
C SER A 99 -0.02 10.72 3.95
N PHE A 100 -0.46 11.67 4.78
CA PHE A 100 -0.61 11.45 6.21
C PHE A 100 -1.82 10.58 6.53
N ALA A 101 -2.95 10.73 5.83
CA ALA A 101 -4.11 9.85 5.98
C ALA A 101 -3.74 8.39 5.68
N ALA A 102 -3.07 8.13 4.55
CA ALA A 102 -2.56 6.80 4.20
C ALA A 102 -1.60 6.25 5.27
N LYS A 103 -0.75 7.12 5.85
CA LYS A 103 0.20 6.72 6.89
C LYS A 103 -0.54 6.29 8.15
N LEU A 104 -1.50 7.10 8.60
CA LEU A 104 -2.35 6.75 9.74
C LEU A 104 -3.10 5.45 9.48
N ALA A 105 -3.72 5.30 8.31
CA ALA A 105 -4.47 4.11 7.94
C ALA A 105 -3.64 2.83 8.07
N VAL A 106 -2.47 2.80 7.42
CA VAL A 106 -1.59 1.64 7.45
C VAL A 106 -1.06 1.39 8.86
N THR A 107 -0.46 2.39 9.51
CA THR A 107 0.17 2.19 10.82
C THR A 107 -0.83 1.74 11.88
N SER A 108 -1.99 2.39 11.97
CA SER A 108 -3.04 2.00 12.92
C SER A 108 -3.58 0.60 12.63
N SER A 109 -3.74 0.24 11.36
CA SER A 109 -4.17 -1.11 10.98
C SER A 109 -3.21 -2.19 11.45
N LEU A 110 -1.90 -1.96 11.28
CA LEU A 110 -0.88 -2.91 11.77
C LEU A 110 -0.94 -3.05 13.29
N GLU A 111 -0.98 -1.94 14.05
CA GLU A 111 -1.04 -2.00 15.52
C GLU A 111 -2.33 -2.65 16.04
N PHE A 112 -3.47 -2.34 15.39
CA PHE A 112 -4.77 -2.88 15.76
C PHE A 112 -4.77 -4.40 15.60
N VAL A 113 -4.26 -4.93 14.48
CA VAL A 113 -4.18 -6.38 14.26
C VAL A 113 -3.20 -7.02 15.23
N ILE A 114 -2.01 -6.47 15.46
CA ILE A 114 -1.05 -7.01 16.44
C ILE A 114 -1.70 -7.18 17.82
N SER A 115 -2.52 -6.20 18.23
CA SER A 115 -3.17 -6.19 19.55
C SER A 115 -4.35 -7.15 19.67
N ASN A 116 -5.01 -7.48 18.55
CA ASN A 116 -6.27 -8.21 18.55
C ASN A 116 -6.21 -9.59 17.86
N ILE A 117 -5.14 -9.93 17.16
CA ILE A 117 -5.06 -11.17 16.36
C ILE A 117 -5.23 -12.45 17.20
N THR A 118 -4.93 -12.42 18.50
CA THR A 118 -5.08 -13.60 19.37
C THR A 118 -6.52 -13.85 19.81
N THR A 119 -7.46 -12.95 19.51
CA THR A 119 -8.88 -13.08 19.86
C THR A 119 -9.68 -13.85 18.81
N VAL A 120 -9.12 -14.06 17.61
CA VAL A 120 -9.81 -14.75 16.51
C VAL A 120 -9.47 -16.23 16.49
N SER A 121 -10.49 -17.04 16.20
CA SER A 121 -10.46 -18.50 16.16
C SER A 121 -11.13 -19.09 14.91
N THR A 122 -11.83 -18.26 14.13
CA THR A 122 -12.49 -18.68 12.88
C THR A 122 -12.28 -17.71 11.73
N LEU A 123 -12.47 -18.18 10.49
CA LEU A 123 -12.45 -17.33 9.29
C LEU A 123 -13.42 -16.15 9.36
N ARG A 124 -14.61 -16.36 9.93
CA ARG A 124 -15.61 -15.30 10.10
C ARG A 124 -15.14 -14.24 11.10
N GLU A 125 -14.41 -14.65 12.13
CA GLU A 125 -13.82 -13.72 13.10
C GLU A 125 -12.65 -12.95 12.50
N ILE A 126 -11.83 -13.56 11.63
CA ILE A 126 -10.85 -12.83 10.82
C ILE A 126 -11.52 -11.74 9.99
N ALA A 127 -12.60 -12.07 9.26
CA ALA A 127 -13.32 -11.10 8.47
C ALA A 127 -13.87 -9.94 9.32
N SER A 128 -14.39 -10.25 10.51
CA SER A 128 -14.83 -9.24 11.48
C SER A 128 -13.66 -8.37 11.98
N LEU A 129 -12.51 -8.97 12.25
CA LEU A 129 -11.28 -8.26 12.65
C LEU A 129 -10.82 -7.29 11.56
N LEU A 130 -10.86 -7.67 10.28
CA LEU A 130 -10.51 -6.77 9.17
C LEU A 130 -11.46 -5.57 9.09
N VAL A 131 -12.76 -5.80 9.27
CA VAL A 131 -13.76 -4.71 9.31
C VAL A 131 -13.52 -3.77 10.50
N GLU A 132 -13.20 -4.32 11.67
CA GLU A 132 -12.84 -3.52 12.85
C GLU A 132 -11.54 -2.74 12.66
N THR A 133 -10.57 -3.33 11.95
CA THR A 133 -9.29 -2.69 11.60
C THR A 133 -9.52 -1.46 10.73
N ILE A 134 -10.34 -1.57 9.68
CA ILE A 134 -10.71 -0.44 8.83
C ILE A 134 -11.49 0.62 9.60
N ALA A 135 -12.43 0.21 10.45
CA ALA A 135 -13.19 1.14 11.28
C ALA A 135 -12.28 1.95 12.23
N ASN A 136 -11.30 1.28 12.83
CA ASN A 136 -10.29 1.92 13.68
C ASN A 136 -9.44 2.92 12.89
N ALA A 137 -8.94 2.53 11.72
CA ALA A 137 -8.18 3.40 10.83
C ALA A 137 -8.99 4.65 10.44
N HIS A 138 -10.24 4.47 10.02
CA HIS A 138 -11.16 5.58 9.70
C HIS A 138 -11.31 6.55 10.89
N GLN A 139 -11.59 6.02 12.09
CA GLN A 139 -11.74 6.84 13.29
C GLN A 139 -10.49 7.65 13.62
N ILE A 140 -9.30 7.05 13.48
CA ILE A 140 -8.01 7.71 13.74
C ILE A 140 -7.76 8.84 12.74
N ILE A 141 -8.04 8.64 11.45
CA ILE A 141 -7.93 9.69 10.43
C ILE A 141 -8.87 10.84 10.75
N CYS A 142 -10.16 10.55 10.99
CA CYS A 142 -11.17 11.56 11.29
C CYS A 142 -10.82 12.37 12.55
N SER A 143 -10.34 11.70 13.60
CA SER A 143 -9.93 12.36 14.86
C SER A 143 -8.67 13.21 14.71
N SER A 144 -7.78 12.85 13.79
CA SER A 144 -6.54 13.60 13.54
C SER A 144 -6.76 14.84 12.66
N TYR A 145 -7.81 14.87 11.84
CA TYR A 145 -8.07 15.93 10.87
C TYR A 145 -9.54 16.42 10.83
N PRO A 146 -10.21 16.73 11.96
CA PRO A 146 -11.68 16.88 12.02
C PRO A 146 -12.30 17.91 11.06
N ASN A 147 -11.54 18.91 10.60
CA ASN A 147 -12.01 19.96 9.68
C ASN A 147 -11.38 19.89 8.27
N ASN A 148 -10.69 18.80 7.94
CA ASN A 148 -9.86 18.69 6.74
C ASN A 148 -10.20 17.42 5.94
N ASN A 149 -10.25 17.56 4.61
CA ASN A 149 -10.52 16.50 3.62
C ASN A 149 -9.33 15.51 3.45
N ALA A 150 -8.73 15.06 4.54
CA ALA A 150 -7.68 14.04 4.49
C ALA A 150 -8.34 12.69 4.23
N GLN A 151 -8.08 12.10 3.06
CA GLN A 151 -8.72 10.87 2.61
C GLN A 151 -7.70 9.90 2.01
N THR A 152 -8.01 8.60 2.12
CA THR A 152 -7.16 7.52 1.61
C THR A 152 -7.96 6.25 1.41
N THR A 153 -7.60 5.43 0.43
CA THR A 153 -8.07 4.05 0.30
C THR A 153 -7.40 3.16 1.36
N LEU A 154 -7.93 1.96 1.58
CA LEU A 154 -7.28 0.98 2.44
C LEU A 154 -7.64 -0.45 2.03
N LEU A 155 -6.62 -1.22 1.70
CA LEU A 155 -6.68 -2.67 1.55
C LEU A 155 -5.94 -3.33 2.71
N VAL A 156 -6.63 -4.24 3.39
CA VAL A 156 -6.05 -5.10 4.43
C VAL A 156 -6.27 -6.56 4.09
N ALA A 157 -5.27 -7.40 4.31
CA ALA A 157 -5.40 -8.84 4.10
C ALA A 157 -4.67 -9.63 5.18
N LEU A 158 -5.27 -10.74 5.61
CA LEU A 158 -4.69 -11.69 6.55
C LEU A 158 -4.67 -13.09 5.93
N SER A 159 -3.47 -13.65 5.83
CA SER A 159 -3.23 -15.04 5.45
C SER A 159 -2.95 -15.90 6.68
N CYS A 160 -3.59 -17.06 6.77
CA CYS A 160 -3.38 -18.02 7.86
C CYS A 160 -3.74 -19.45 7.43
N THR A 161 -3.50 -20.40 8.32
CA THR A 161 -3.81 -21.82 8.12
C THR A 161 -5.06 -22.23 8.91
N LEU A 162 -5.96 -22.98 8.28
CA LEU A 162 -7.09 -23.64 8.92
C LEU A 162 -6.65 -24.88 9.72
N ILE A 163 -7.52 -25.39 10.60
CA ILE A 163 -7.23 -26.63 11.35
C ILE A 163 -7.07 -27.84 10.40
N ASP A 164 -7.75 -27.82 9.25
CA ASP A 164 -7.64 -28.85 8.19
C ASP A 164 -6.42 -28.66 7.27
N GLU A 165 -5.46 -27.82 7.66
CA GLU A 165 -4.23 -27.49 6.91
C GLU A 165 -4.42 -26.62 5.67
N GLN A 166 -5.67 -26.28 5.29
CA GLN A 166 -5.91 -25.39 4.16
C GLN A 166 -5.38 -23.98 4.45
N GLN A 167 -4.58 -23.43 3.53
CA GLN A 167 -4.15 -22.03 3.59
C GLN A 167 -5.22 -21.12 2.98
N VAL A 168 -5.43 -19.97 3.61
CA VAL A 168 -6.50 -19.03 3.23
C VAL A 168 -6.03 -17.61 3.42
N THR A 169 -6.45 -16.73 2.50
CA THR A 169 -6.30 -15.28 2.60
C THR A 169 -7.69 -14.66 2.72
N VAL A 170 -7.94 -13.90 3.79
CA VAL A 170 -9.12 -13.02 3.89
C VAL A 170 -8.67 -11.60 3.58
N VAL A 171 -9.39 -10.91 2.70
CA VAL A 171 -9.04 -9.55 2.26
C VAL A 171 -10.26 -8.65 2.30
N LEU A 172 -10.05 -7.41 2.77
CA LEU A 172 -11.02 -6.33 2.71
C LEU A 172 -10.36 -5.12 2.07
N SER A 173 -10.99 -4.55 1.05
CA SER A 173 -10.59 -3.29 0.44
C SER A 173 -11.72 -2.27 0.54
N VAL A 174 -11.37 -1.04 0.90
CA VAL A 174 -12.19 0.17 0.73
C VAL A 174 -11.46 1.07 -0.24
N GLY A 175 -12.06 1.29 -1.40
CA GLY A 175 -11.44 1.98 -2.53
C GLY A 175 -10.98 1.00 -3.60
N ASP A 176 -9.95 1.39 -4.33
CA ASP A 176 -9.56 0.76 -5.61
C ASP A 176 -8.23 0.02 -5.56
N CYS A 177 -7.55 -0.08 -4.42
CA CYS A 177 -6.43 -1.01 -4.23
C CYS A 177 -6.87 -2.45 -4.58
N ARG A 178 -6.00 -3.22 -5.23
CA ARG A 178 -6.29 -4.58 -5.72
C ARG A 178 -5.45 -5.64 -5.05
N LEU A 179 -6.03 -6.83 -4.95
CA LEU A 179 -5.33 -8.05 -4.52
C LEU A 179 -5.42 -9.13 -5.60
N PHE A 180 -4.28 -9.70 -5.94
CA PHE A 180 -4.13 -10.81 -6.87
C PHE A 180 -3.50 -12.01 -6.16
N HIS A 181 -3.94 -13.19 -6.53
CA HIS A 181 -3.39 -14.47 -6.12
C HIS A 181 -2.71 -15.11 -7.33
N TYR A 182 -1.46 -15.53 -7.19
CA TYR A 182 -0.79 -16.37 -8.18
C TYR A 182 -0.66 -17.78 -7.63
N SER A 183 -1.32 -18.72 -8.30
CA SER A 183 -1.19 -20.13 -8.01
C SER A 183 0.08 -20.68 -8.66
N LEU A 184 0.99 -21.23 -7.85
CA LEU A 184 2.17 -21.92 -8.34
C LEU A 184 1.77 -23.15 -9.17
N ARG A 185 0.83 -23.95 -8.64
CA ARG A 185 0.36 -25.18 -9.28
C ARG A 185 -0.22 -24.91 -10.66
N GLU A 186 -1.08 -23.90 -10.78
CA GLU A 186 -1.74 -23.58 -12.05
C GLU A 186 -0.89 -22.66 -12.94
N CYS A 187 0.17 -22.05 -12.40
CA CYS A 187 0.94 -20.98 -13.03
C CYS A 187 0.03 -19.85 -13.55
N LYS A 188 -1.00 -19.49 -12.75
CA LYS A 188 -2.04 -18.53 -13.13
C LYS A 188 -2.24 -17.47 -12.06
N VAL A 189 -2.42 -16.23 -12.53
CA VAL A 189 -2.88 -15.09 -11.76
C VAL A 189 -4.41 -15.09 -11.75
N LYS A 190 -4.98 -14.97 -10.56
CA LYS A 190 -6.40 -14.74 -10.31
C LYS A 190 -6.54 -13.40 -9.58
N LYS A 191 -7.44 -12.55 -10.06
CA LYS A 191 -7.82 -11.32 -9.36
C LYS A 191 -8.83 -11.66 -8.27
N ILE A 192 -8.56 -11.26 -7.03
CA ILE A 192 -9.42 -11.54 -5.87
C ILE A 192 -10.27 -10.32 -5.53
N ILE A 193 -9.69 -9.11 -5.62
CA ILE A 193 -10.36 -7.84 -5.36
C ILE A 193 -10.17 -6.90 -6.55
N GLY A 194 -11.24 -6.19 -6.92
CA GLY A 194 -11.27 -5.14 -7.94
C GLY A 194 -11.93 -5.57 -9.26
N THR A 195 -12.51 -4.60 -9.97
CA THR A 195 -13.05 -4.76 -11.32
C THR A 195 -11.99 -4.40 -12.37
N GLY A 196 -12.28 -4.48 -13.67
CA GLY A 196 -11.40 -3.93 -14.72
C GLY A 196 -11.82 -2.49 -15.05
N HIS A 197 -10.97 -1.72 -15.75
CA HIS A 197 -11.35 -0.41 -16.27
C HIS A 197 -11.82 -0.50 -17.71
N HIS A 198 -12.82 0.31 -18.07
CA HIS A 198 -13.26 0.50 -19.44
C HIS A 198 -12.56 1.72 -20.09
N SER A 199 -12.04 2.66 -19.28
CA SER A 199 -11.31 3.84 -19.79
C SER A 199 -10.28 4.39 -18.79
N ILE A 200 -9.38 5.28 -19.27
CA ILE A 200 -8.44 6.03 -18.40
C ILE A 200 -9.21 7.04 -17.52
N ASP A 201 -10.35 7.54 -17.97
CA ASP A 201 -11.11 8.52 -17.18
C ASP A 201 -11.71 7.87 -15.92
N GLU A 202 -12.00 6.57 -15.97
CA GLU A 202 -12.43 5.77 -14.81
C GLU A 202 -11.34 5.54 -13.76
N THR A 203 -10.08 5.91 -14.04
CA THR A 203 -8.97 5.76 -13.08
C THR A 203 -8.67 7.04 -12.32
N LYS A 204 -9.50 8.10 -12.45
CA LYS A 204 -9.22 9.42 -11.86
C LYS A 204 -9.77 9.61 -10.46
N GLU A 205 -10.87 8.93 -10.14
CA GLU A 205 -11.57 9.12 -8.87
C GLU A 205 -11.77 7.76 -8.19
N CYS A 206 -11.42 7.71 -6.91
CA CYS A 206 -11.71 6.56 -6.09
C CYS A 206 -13.18 6.58 -5.65
N ILE A 207 -13.89 5.46 -5.84
CA ILE A 207 -15.32 5.32 -5.50
C ILE A 207 -15.56 5.39 -3.98
N ALA A 208 -14.58 4.98 -3.17
CA ALA A 208 -14.68 5.00 -1.71
C ALA A 208 -13.33 5.29 -1.06
N ALA A 209 -13.35 6.06 0.03
CA ALA A 209 -12.15 6.30 0.82
C ALA A 209 -12.47 6.30 2.32
N LEU A 210 -11.44 6.27 3.15
CA LEU A 210 -11.51 6.53 4.58
C LEU A 210 -11.19 8.00 4.85
N GLY A 211 -11.59 8.49 6.02
CA GLY A 211 -11.41 9.88 6.44
C GLY A 211 -12.71 10.69 6.41
N ASN A 212 -12.58 12.01 6.58
CA ASN A 212 -13.74 12.88 6.72
C ASN A 212 -14.53 13.01 5.42
N ASN A 213 -15.81 13.37 5.54
CA ASN A 213 -16.74 13.61 4.43
C ASN A 213 -17.10 12.38 3.58
N GLN A 214 -16.84 11.18 4.09
CA GLN A 214 -17.26 9.94 3.45
C GLN A 214 -18.68 9.60 3.90
N LEU A 215 -19.56 9.29 2.94
CA LEU A 215 -20.88 8.78 3.26
C LEU A 215 -20.81 7.26 3.38
N GLY A 216 -21.63 6.68 4.27
CA GLY A 216 -21.69 5.22 4.41
C GLY A 216 -22.07 4.50 3.11
N ILE A 217 -22.77 5.18 2.18
CA ILE A 217 -23.13 4.64 0.86
C ILE A 217 -21.92 4.53 -0.08
N ASP A 218 -20.97 5.47 -0.01
CA ASP A 218 -19.75 5.44 -0.81
C ASP A 218 -18.92 4.22 -0.41
N ILE A 219 -18.75 4.01 0.91
CA ILE A 219 -18.11 2.82 1.47
C ILE A 219 -18.79 1.54 0.98
N ILE A 220 -20.12 1.47 0.98
CA ILE A 220 -20.84 0.27 0.47
C ILE A 220 -20.49 0.00 -1.00
N ASN A 221 -20.48 1.04 -1.83
CA ASN A 221 -20.31 0.89 -3.27
C ASN A 221 -18.87 0.61 -3.70
N GLY A 222 -17.89 1.13 -2.96
CA GLY A 222 -16.47 0.99 -3.27
C GLY A 222 -15.70 0.02 -2.38
N SER A 223 -16.38 -0.91 -1.69
CA SER A 223 -15.69 -1.90 -0.85
C SER A 223 -15.96 -3.33 -1.25
N GLN A 224 -14.96 -4.19 -1.02
CA GLN A 224 -15.04 -5.63 -1.33
C GLN A 224 -14.39 -6.44 -0.22
N LEU A 225 -15.10 -7.47 0.27
CA LEU A 225 -14.63 -8.45 1.23
C LEU A 225 -14.63 -9.83 0.57
N ALA A 226 -13.47 -10.49 0.53
CA ALA A 226 -13.31 -11.78 -0.12
C ALA A 226 -12.46 -12.75 0.71
N VAL A 227 -12.64 -14.04 0.42
CA VAL A 227 -11.79 -15.12 0.92
C VAL A 227 -11.22 -15.85 -0.30
N CYS A 228 -9.91 -16.06 -0.31
CA CYS A 228 -9.20 -16.84 -1.30
C CYS A 228 -8.57 -18.06 -0.63
N GLU A 229 -8.81 -19.25 -1.19
CA GLU A 229 -8.04 -20.44 -0.83
C GLU A 229 -6.69 -20.38 -1.55
N CYS A 230 -5.63 -20.80 -0.85
CA CYS A 230 -4.26 -20.73 -1.34
C CYS A 230 -3.52 -22.03 -1.01
N GLU A 231 -2.38 -22.24 -1.65
CA GLU A 231 -1.45 -23.33 -1.37
C GLU A 231 -0.11 -22.79 -0.85
N GLU A 232 0.65 -23.64 -0.14
CA GLU A 232 2.01 -23.29 0.28
C GLU A 232 2.86 -22.87 -0.93
N GLY A 233 3.53 -21.72 -0.82
CA GLY A 233 4.35 -21.14 -1.89
C GLY A 233 3.59 -20.27 -2.89
N ASP A 234 2.24 -20.30 -2.90
CA ASP A 234 1.47 -19.34 -3.71
C ASP A 234 1.83 -17.90 -3.35
N LEU A 235 1.68 -16.99 -4.30
CA LEU A 235 2.02 -15.58 -4.09
C LEU A 235 0.77 -14.71 -4.00
N ILE A 236 0.77 -13.80 -3.04
CA ILE A 236 -0.23 -12.74 -2.93
C ILE A 236 0.40 -11.41 -3.32
N PHE A 237 -0.26 -10.68 -4.22
CA PHE A 237 0.13 -9.33 -4.66
C PHE A 237 -0.94 -8.34 -4.21
N ALA A 238 -0.56 -7.32 -3.47
CA ALA A 238 -1.40 -6.15 -3.18
C ALA A 238 -0.81 -4.92 -3.86
N LEU A 239 -1.61 -4.25 -4.69
CA LEU A 239 -1.17 -3.19 -5.59
C LEU A 239 -2.06 -1.94 -5.44
N THR A 240 -1.46 -0.75 -5.43
CA THR A 240 -2.18 0.51 -5.67
C THR A 240 -2.48 0.67 -7.15
N ASP A 241 -3.42 1.56 -7.48
CA ASP A 241 -3.85 1.87 -8.85
C ASP A 241 -2.69 2.35 -9.72
N GLY A 242 -1.78 3.16 -9.19
CA GLY A 242 -0.57 3.55 -9.89
C GLY A 242 0.33 2.39 -10.31
N MET A 243 0.19 1.22 -9.69
CA MET A 243 0.88 0.01 -10.13
C MET A 243 0.02 -0.81 -11.09
N TYR A 244 -1.19 -1.21 -10.69
CA TYR A 244 -1.98 -2.16 -11.49
C TYR A 244 -2.61 -1.54 -12.74
N ASP A 245 -2.85 -0.22 -12.79
CA ASP A 245 -3.35 0.44 -14.00
C ASP A 245 -2.34 0.33 -15.13
N ASN A 246 -1.06 0.33 -14.79
CA ASN A 246 0.02 0.09 -15.74
C ASN A 246 0.10 -1.38 -16.20
N PHE A 247 -0.78 -2.27 -15.72
CA PHE A 247 -0.96 -3.64 -16.22
C PHE A 247 -2.27 -3.81 -17.01
N ASP A 248 -3.12 -2.77 -17.06
CA ASP A 248 -4.40 -2.80 -17.75
C ASP A 248 -4.22 -2.53 -19.25
N PRO A 249 -4.75 -3.40 -20.14
CA PRO A 249 -4.56 -3.28 -21.58
C PRO A 249 -5.10 -1.95 -22.14
N THR A 250 -6.18 -1.41 -21.57
CA THR A 250 -6.78 -0.14 -21.99
C THR A 250 -5.86 1.05 -21.70
N ILE A 251 -5.15 1.00 -20.58
CA ILE A 251 -4.23 2.05 -20.11
C ILE A 251 -2.92 1.99 -20.88
N ILE A 252 -2.38 0.79 -21.10
CA ILE A 252 -1.12 0.60 -21.83
C ILE A 252 -1.29 0.48 -23.35
N LYS A 253 -2.52 0.60 -23.85
CA LYS A 253 -2.87 0.55 -25.28
C LYS A 253 -2.55 -0.78 -25.97
N GLU A 254 -2.71 -1.86 -25.21
CA GLU A 254 -2.63 -3.23 -25.71
C GLU A 254 -4.01 -3.76 -26.07
N LYS A 255 -4.07 -4.64 -27.08
CA LYS A 255 -5.35 -5.27 -27.52
C LYS A 255 -5.62 -6.61 -26.84
N LYS A 256 -4.74 -7.03 -25.93
CA LYS A 256 -4.84 -8.33 -25.26
C LYS A 256 -5.96 -8.31 -24.20
N PRO A 257 -6.67 -9.43 -23.99
CA PRO A 257 -7.57 -9.57 -22.85
C PRO A 257 -6.83 -9.32 -21.52
N TYR A 258 -7.52 -8.70 -20.56
CA TYR A 258 -6.96 -8.33 -19.25
C TYR A 258 -6.26 -9.52 -18.58
N ASP A 259 -6.94 -10.65 -18.46
CA ASP A 259 -6.40 -11.84 -17.77
C ASP A 259 -5.18 -12.42 -18.48
N GLN A 260 -5.16 -12.39 -19.82
CA GLN A 260 -4.00 -12.84 -20.58
C GLN A 260 -2.80 -11.93 -20.31
N LEU A 261 -3.00 -10.62 -20.41
CA LEU A 261 -1.94 -9.64 -20.19
C LEU A 261 -1.41 -9.67 -18.75
N MET A 262 -2.29 -9.80 -17.75
CA MET A 262 -1.90 -9.95 -16.35
C MET A 262 -1.04 -11.20 -16.11
N ASN A 263 -1.42 -12.34 -16.70
CA ASN A 263 -0.64 -13.57 -16.63
C ASN A 263 0.72 -13.43 -17.33
N GLU A 264 0.78 -12.72 -18.45
CA GLU A 264 2.06 -12.43 -19.10
C GLU A 264 2.93 -11.50 -18.25
N ILE A 265 2.38 -10.38 -17.75
CA ILE A 265 3.15 -9.40 -16.98
C ILE A 265 3.67 -10.00 -15.67
N LEU A 266 2.79 -10.57 -14.85
CA LEU A 266 3.18 -11.12 -13.56
C LEU A 266 3.85 -12.48 -13.73
N GLY A 267 3.24 -13.41 -14.48
CA GLY A 267 3.71 -14.79 -14.59
C GLY A 267 5.09 -14.92 -15.24
N ILE A 268 5.40 -14.13 -16.28
CA ILE A 268 6.75 -14.15 -16.89
C ILE A 268 7.79 -13.66 -15.89
N ARG A 269 7.50 -12.59 -15.14
CA ARG A 269 8.44 -12.03 -14.15
C ARG A 269 8.63 -12.97 -12.98
N ILE A 270 7.55 -13.55 -12.45
CA ILE A 270 7.63 -14.56 -11.38
C ILE A 270 8.57 -15.71 -11.78
N LYS A 271 8.47 -16.20 -13.03
CA LYS A 271 9.33 -17.29 -13.52
C LYS A 271 10.80 -16.91 -13.71
N ARG A 272 11.10 -15.64 -13.95
CA ARG A 272 12.46 -15.15 -14.24
C ARG A 272 13.19 -14.65 -13.01
N SER A 273 12.46 -14.18 -12.02
CA SER A 273 13.00 -13.62 -10.80
C SER A 273 13.52 -14.71 -9.87
N ALA A 274 14.75 -14.53 -9.37
CA ALA A 274 15.38 -15.50 -8.48
C ALA A 274 14.76 -15.50 -7.08
N ASN A 275 14.20 -14.37 -6.66
CA ASN A 275 13.51 -14.16 -5.40
C ASN A 275 12.51 -12.99 -5.47
N LEU A 276 11.75 -12.77 -4.40
CA LEU A 276 10.72 -11.72 -4.37
C LEU A 276 11.31 -10.31 -4.47
N ASN A 277 12.56 -10.09 -4.05
CA ASN A 277 13.25 -8.82 -4.26
C ASN A 277 13.42 -8.51 -5.75
N SER A 278 13.99 -9.46 -6.51
CA SER A 278 14.13 -9.32 -7.97
C SER A 278 12.78 -9.20 -8.68
N LEU A 279 11.74 -9.88 -8.19
CA LEU A 279 10.38 -9.78 -8.75
C LEU A 279 9.80 -8.37 -8.61
N VAL A 280 9.90 -7.78 -7.41
CA VAL A 280 9.43 -6.41 -7.19
C VAL A 280 10.25 -5.42 -8.01
N GLU A 281 11.56 -5.63 -8.15
CA GLU A 281 12.39 -4.80 -9.02
C GLU A 281 11.95 -4.88 -10.49
N GLU A 282 11.71 -6.08 -11.02
CA GLU A 282 11.24 -6.29 -12.40
C GLU A 282 9.86 -5.65 -12.65
N LEU A 283 8.96 -5.71 -11.68
CA LEU A 283 7.62 -5.12 -11.77
C LEU A 283 7.68 -3.59 -11.70
N CYS A 284 8.44 -3.02 -10.75
CA CYS A 284 8.67 -1.58 -10.69
C CYS A 284 9.37 -1.09 -11.96
N SER A 285 10.36 -1.82 -12.47
CA SER A 285 11.08 -1.45 -13.71
C SER A 285 10.16 -1.44 -14.92
N TYR A 286 9.24 -2.40 -15.01
CA TYR A 286 8.21 -2.41 -16.04
C TYR A 286 7.29 -1.18 -15.96
N THR A 287 6.77 -0.88 -14.78
CA THR A 287 5.91 0.30 -14.56
C THR A 287 6.64 1.60 -14.88
N ILE A 288 7.92 1.71 -14.50
CA ILE A 288 8.78 2.85 -14.86
C ILE A 288 8.94 2.96 -16.38
N GLY A 289 9.20 1.85 -17.08
CA GLY A 289 9.36 1.83 -18.53
C GLY A 289 8.09 2.24 -19.29
N ILE A 290 6.94 1.65 -18.92
CA ILE A 290 5.64 1.97 -19.53
C ILE A 290 5.29 3.45 -19.38
N THR A 291 5.56 4.04 -18.22
CA THR A 291 5.23 5.44 -17.93
C THR A 291 6.25 6.44 -18.45
N GLN A 292 7.36 5.99 -19.03
CA GLN A 292 8.48 6.85 -19.43
C GLN A 292 8.08 7.92 -20.44
N THR A 293 7.39 7.54 -21.53
CA THR A 293 7.02 8.48 -22.59
C THR A 293 6.05 9.56 -22.11
N VAL A 294 5.12 9.20 -21.21
CA VAL A 294 4.18 10.16 -20.60
C VAL A 294 4.92 11.10 -19.64
N ARG A 295 5.87 10.59 -18.85
CA ARG A 295 6.73 11.43 -18.02
C ARG A 295 7.49 12.45 -18.86
N GLU A 296 8.23 12.00 -19.86
CA GLU A 296 9.05 12.84 -20.74
C GLU A 296 8.20 13.91 -21.44
N PHE A 297 6.99 13.55 -21.88
CA PHE A 297 6.05 14.50 -22.45
C PHE A 297 5.75 15.66 -21.50
N HIS A 298 5.37 15.36 -20.25
CA HIS A 298 5.03 16.39 -19.26
C HIS A 298 6.26 17.18 -18.78
N GLN A 299 7.44 16.55 -18.72
CA GLN A 299 8.69 17.26 -18.40
C GLN A 299 9.03 18.31 -19.45
N ASN A 300 8.83 17.99 -20.73
CA ASN A 300 9.10 18.89 -21.85
C ASN A 300 7.93 19.85 -22.15
N ASN A 301 6.74 19.59 -21.61
CA ASN A 301 5.53 20.35 -21.88
C ASN A 301 4.69 20.54 -20.60
N PRO A 302 5.19 21.24 -19.57
CA PRO A 302 4.59 21.25 -18.24
C PRO A 302 3.17 21.84 -18.19
N THR A 303 2.81 22.69 -19.15
CA THR A 303 1.50 23.33 -19.23
C THR A 303 0.54 22.65 -20.22
N LYS A 304 1.00 21.63 -20.96
CA LYS A 304 0.16 20.97 -21.97
C LYS A 304 -0.55 19.77 -21.38
N ARG A 305 -1.82 19.63 -21.78
CA ARG A 305 -2.57 18.39 -21.57
C ARG A 305 -1.85 17.22 -22.25
N ARG A 306 -1.87 16.06 -21.58
CA ARG A 306 -1.40 14.78 -22.13
C ARG A 306 -1.99 14.55 -23.54
N ARG A 307 -1.14 14.12 -24.47
CA ARG A 307 -1.60 13.69 -25.80
C ARG A 307 -2.32 12.35 -25.72
N ASP A 308 -3.37 12.20 -26.52
CA ASP A 308 -4.04 10.92 -26.71
C ASP A 308 -3.05 9.88 -27.26
N GLY A 309 -3.21 8.63 -26.82
CA GLY A 309 -2.45 7.48 -27.33
C GLY A 309 -1.12 7.18 -26.63
N LEU A 310 -0.61 8.04 -25.73
CA LEU A 310 0.54 7.66 -24.91
C LEU A 310 0.14 6.55 -23.91
N PRO A 311 0.95 5.50 -23.68
CA PRO A 311 0.62 4.42 -22.75
C PRO A 311 0.97 4.75 -21.30
N GLY A 312 0.26 4.14 -20.36
CA GLY A 312 0.59 4.17 -18.93
C GLY A 312 -0.10 5.28 -18.13
N LYS A 313 -0.18 5.12 -16.82
CA LYS A 313 -0.72 6.09 -15.86
C LYS A 313 0.41 6.57 -14.96
N LEU A 314 0.53 7.89 -14.82
CA LEU A 314 1.46 8.50 -13.88
C LEU A 314 0.79 8.53 -12.52
N ASP A 315 1.38 7.85 -11.55
CA ASP A 315 0.95 7.90 -10.17
C ASP A 315 2.04 7.51 -9.14
N HIS A 316 1.68 7.55 -7.86
CA HIS A 316 2.36 6.73 -6.86
C HIS A 316 2.02 5.25 -7.09
N SER A 317 3.05 4.43 -7.21
CA SER A 317 2.90 3.00 -7.54
C SER A 317 3.51 2.17 -6.42
N THR A 318 2.68 1.41 -5.72
CA THR A 318 3.09 0.62 -4.57
C THR A 318 2.67 -0.83 -4.71
N ILE A 319 3.56 -1.71 -4.26
CA ILE A 319 3.41 -3.15 -4.32
C ILE A 319 3.84 -3.77 -2.99
N ILE A 320 3.04 -4.74 -2.52
CA ILE A 320 3.45 -5.75 -1.55
C ILE A 320 3.27 -7.11 -2.23
N VAL A 321 4.31 -7.94 -2.22
CA VAL A 321 4.22 -9.37 -2.57
C VAL A 321 4.70 -10.20 -1.39
N TYR A 322 4.01 -11.29 -1.10
CA TYR A 322 4.48 -12.27 -0.13
C TYR A 322 4.07 -13.70 -0.54
N SER A 323 4.89 -14.66 -0.10
CA SER A 323 4.61 -16.08 -0.24
C SER A 323 3.67 -16.55 0.87
N ILE A 324 2.73 -17.41 0.52
CA ILE A 324 1.92 -18.15 1.48
C ILE A 324 2.82 -19.18 2.15
N ASN A 325 2.93 -19.09 3.48
CA ASN A 325 3.71 -20.03 4.26
C ASN A 325 2.95 -20.48 5.52
N THR A 326 2.99 -21.78 5.77
CA THR A 326 2.45 -22.41 6.98
C THR A 326 3.20 -21.94 8.22
N GLN A 327 4.51 -21.70 8.07
CA GLN A 327 5.36 -21.14 9.11
C GLN A 327 6.31 -20.08 8.53
N ASN A 328 6.36 -18.93 9.19
CA ASN A 328 7.32 -17.88 8.92
C ASN A 328 8.55 -18.11 9.82
N LEU A 329 9.65 -18.62 9.25
CA LEU A 329 10.86 -19.01 10.01
C LEU A 329 11.85 -17.86 10.24
N ASP A 330 11.75 -16.82 9.43
CA ASP A 330 12.69 -15.71 9.29
C ASP A 330 12.14 -14.41 9.90
N ILE A 331 11.33 -14.54 10.95
CA ILE A 331 10.69 -13.41 11.63
C ILE A 331 11.76 -12.40 12.08
N GLY A 332 11.65 -11.17 11.57
CA GLY A 332 12.49 -10.04 11.95
C GLY A 332 13.68 -9.81 11.03
N LEU A 333 14.04 -10.80 10.20
CA LEU A 333 15.08 -10.64 9.19
C LEU A 333 14.56 -9.80 8.03
N ILE A 334 15.41 -8.89 7.54
CA ILE A 334 15.03 -8.02 6.46
C ILE A 334 16.22 -7.53 5.65
N ASP A 335 15.99 -7.48 4.35
CA ASP A 335 16.90 -6.95 3.35
C ASP A 335 16.35 -5.58 2.87
N LYS A 336 17.27 -4.66 2.57
CA LYS A 336 16.95 -3.37 1.96
C LYS A 336 17.86 -3.19 0.76
N TYR A 337 17.27 -3.07 -0.42
CA TYR A 337 17.99 -2.90 -1.68
C TYR A 337 17.50 -1.64 -2.38
N SER A 338 18.41 -0.87 -2.99
CA SER A 338 18.05 0.37 -3.69
C SER A 338 18.42 0.26 -5.17
N PRO A 339 17.48 -0.14 -6.04
CA PRO A 339 17.73 -0.25 -7.48
C PRO A 339 18.20 1.09 -8.08
N GLU A 340 19.20 1.05 -8.97
CA GLU A 340 19.70 2.27 -9.64
C GLU A 340 18.59 2.97 -10.45
N LEU A 341 17.69 2.19 -11.05
CA LEU A 341 16.56 2.74 -11.81
C LEU A 341 15.65 3.61 -10.93
N PHE A 342 15.49 3.32 -9.64
CA PHE A 342 14.63 4.11 -8.76
C PHE A 342 15.20 5.52 -8.54
N LYS A 343 16.53 5.66 -8.59
CA LYS A 343 17.19 6.97 -8.46
C LYS A 343 16.84 7.90 -9.62
N THR A 344 16.57 7.35 -10.81
CA THR A 344 16.15 8.14 -11.98
C THR A 344 14.80 8.86 -11.79
N LEU A 345 14.01 8.41 -10.81
CA LEU A 345 12.72 9.01 -10.48
C LEU A 345 12.85 10.23 -9.55
N LYS A 346 14.06 10.60 -9.11
CA LYS A 346 14.32 11.75 -8.24
C LYS A 346 15.13 12.83 -8.97
N PRO A 347 14.97 14.11 -8.60
CA PRO A 347 15.80 15.19 -9.14
C PRO A 347 17.28 14.98 -8.79
N LEU A 348 18.18 15.34 -9.71
CA LEU A 348 19.63 15.27 -9.52
C LEU A 348 20.14 16.24 -8.44
N GLU A 349 19.46 17.37 -8.25
CA GLU A 349 19.72 18.34 -7.19
C GLU A 349 18.42 18.60 -6.42
N THR A 350 18.43 18.42 -5.10
CA THR A 350 17.30 18.81 -4.24
C THR A 350 17.21 20.33 -4.13
N LYS A 351 16.71 21.01 -5.17
CA LYS A 351 16.22 22.38 -5.02
C LYS A 351 14.96 22.31 -4.17
N LYS A 352 14.95 23.02 -3.03
CA LYS A 352 13.74 23.12 -2.18
C LYS A 352 12.57 23.57 -3.06
N PRO A 353 11.39 22.95 -2.97
CA PRO A 353 10.27 23.26 -3.85
C PRO A 353 9.88 24.73 -3.68
N LEU A 354 9.86 25.47 -4.79
CA LEU A 354 9.04 26.68 -4.90
C LEU A 354 7.60 26.19 -5.02
N VAL A 355 6.82 26.41 -3.96
CA VAL A 355 5.41 26.03 -3.88
C VAL A 355 4.63 26.88 -4.87
N HIS A 356 4.36 26.33 -6.05
CA HIS A 356 3.24 26.72 -6.91
C HIS A 356 2.94 25.58 -7.89
N SER A 357 2.26 24.54 -7.40
CA SER A 357 1.49 23.63 -8.26
C SER A 357 0.03 23.82 -7.92
N ILE A 358 -0.68 24.55 -8.79
CA ILE A 358 -2.14 24.64 -8.80
C ILE A 358 -2.64 23.30 -9.35
N SER A 359 -3.54 22.64 -8.62
CA SER A 359 -4.24 21.44 -9.12
C SER A 359 -5.06 21.82 -10.36
N PHE A 360 -5.01 20.99 -11.40
CA PHE A 360 -5.65 21.27 -12.69
C PHE A 360 -7.20 21.26 -12.65
N ASP A 361 -7.81 21.08 -11.47
CA ASP A 361 -9.27 21.09 -11.25
C ASP A 361 -9.81 22.36 -10.55
N GLU A 362 -8.96 23.33 -10.17
CA GLU A 362 -9.40 24.55 -9.49
C GLU A 362 -9.64 25.76 -10.42
N GLN A 363 -10.23 25.54 -11.61
CA GLN A 363 -10.83 26.62 -12.39
C GLN A 363 -12.34 26.61 -12.18
N ASN A 364 -12.80 27.19 -11.07
CA ASN A 364 -14.02 28.01 -10.96
C ASN A 364 -14.42 28.22 -9.50
N SER A 365 -14.06 29.35 -8.91
CA SER A 365 -14.83 30.00 -7.85
C SER A 365 -14.52 31.50 -7.81
N PRO A 366 -15.53 32.40 -7.84
CA PRO A 366 -15.30 33.83 -7.93
C PRO A 366 -14.80 34.41 -6.60
N LEU A 367 -13.82 35.31 -6.72
CA LEU A 367 -13.29 36.17 -5.67
C LEU A 367 -14.41 36.99 -5.00
N MET A 368 -14.46 36.94 -3.66
CA MET A 368 -15.20 37.90 -2.84
C MET A 368 -14.23 38.63 -1.90
N PRO A 369 -14.46 39.93 -1.62
CA PRO A 369 -13.42 40.85 -1.21
C PRO A 369 -13.11 40.83 0.28
N PHE A 370 -11.87 41.21 0.59
CA PHE A 370 -11.36 41.48 1.93
C PHE A 370 -12.16 42.58 2.64
N HIS A 371 -12.63 42.31 3.85
CA HIS A 371 -12.84 43.33 4.86
C HIS A 371 -11.78 43.18 5.96
N SER A 372 -10.92 44.17 6.04
CA SER A 372 -10.10 44.50 7.20
C SER A 372 -11.00 44.80 8.40
N ASP A 373 -10.62 44.37 9.61
CA ASP A 373 -10.57 45.30 10.74
C ASP A 373 -9.85 44.75 12.00
N SER A 374 -8.90 45.57 12.45
CA SER A 374 -8.54 45.90 13.83
C SER A 374 -7.94 44.84 14.78
N VAL A 375 -6.61 44.99 14.92
CA VAL A 375 -5.79 45.00 16.14
C VAL A 375 -6.54 45.07 17.48
N ARG A 376 -6.26 44.12 18.38
CA ARG A 376 -6.15 44.38 19.83
C ARG A 376 -5.15 43.43 20.51
N THR A 377 -4.01 44.01 20.87
CA THR A 377 -3.00 43.52 21.80
C THR A 377 -3.56 43.26 23.19
N ILE A 378 -3.29 42.08 23.78
CA ILE A 378 -3.16 41.93 25.24
C ILE A 378 -1.96 41.01 25.52
N LYS A 379 -0.99 41.59 26.24
CA LYS A 379 0.13 40.91 26.90
C LYS A 379 -0.42 40.02 28.01
N ASN A 380 0.12 38.81 28.17
CA ASN A 380 0.44 38.32 29.50
C ASN A 380 1.53 37.24 29.47
N SER A 381 2.50 37.48 30.33
CA SER A 381 3.71 36.72 30.60
C SER A 381 3.44 35.57 31.56
N SER A 382 4.01 34.40 31.30
CA SER A 382 4.53 33.54 32.36
C SER A 382 5.64 32.63 31.83
N LYS A 383 6.81 32.81 32.43
CA LYS A 383 8.02 31.99 32.29
C LYS A 383 7.73 30.57 32.77
N ILE A 384 8.10 29.55 31.98
CA ILE A 384 8.37 28.21 32.51
C ILE A 384 9.70 27.73 31.90
N SER A 385 10.55 27.29 32.82
CA SER A 385 11.96 26.92 32.68
C SER A 385 12.19 25.60 31.96
N ILE A 386 13.21 25.61 31.09
CA ILE A 386 13.77 24.45 30.40
C ILE A 386 14.65 23.68 31.40
N HIS A 387 14.31 22.42 31.68
CA HIS A 387 15.24 21.47 32.30
C HIS A 387 15.77 20.49 31.25
N SER A 388 17.06 20.63 30.96
CA SER A 388 17.86 19.74 30.15
C SER A 388 18.09 18.41 30.88
N VAL A 389 17.62 17.30 30.31
CA VAL A 389 17.97 15.95 30.76
C VAL A 389 19.15 15.45 29.93
N ARG A 390 20.24 15.11 30.62
CA ARG A 390 21.48 14.52 30.09
C ARG A 390 21.20 13.13 29.51
N LEU A 391 21.63 12.90 28.27
CA LEU A 391 21.76 11.58 27.67
C LEU A 391 23.07 10.94 28.15
N SER A 392 22.96 9.83 28.88
CA SER A 392 24.08 8.95 29.17
C SER A 392 24.31 7.99 28.00
N THR A 393 25.53 7.98 27.51
CA THR A 393 26.04 7.11 26.45
C THR A 393 26.25 5.70 26.98
N PHE A 394 25.53 4.72 26.43
CA PHE A 394 25.79 3.30 26.62
C PHE A 394 26.50 2.74 25.39
N SER A 395 27.77 2.36 25.56
CA SER A 395 28.54 1.60 24.59
C SER A 395 28.24 0.10 24.74
N PRO A 396 28.02 -0.67 23.66
CA PRO A 396 27.97 -2.12 23.74
C PRO A 396 29.39 -2.73 23.75
N PRO A 397 29.60 -3.86 24.44
CA PRO A 397 30.90 -4.53 24.48
C PRO A 397 31.19 -5.30 23.19
N ARG A 398 32.46 -5.27 22.78
CA ARG A 398 33.02 -6.11 21.72
C ARG A 398 33.20 -7.54 22.23
N THR A 399 32.67 -8.51 21.51
CA THR A 399 33.17 -9.89 21.53
C THR A 399 33.46 -10.34 20.10
N ALA A 400 34.69 -10.80 19.91
CA ALA A 400 35.13 -11.54 18.74
C ALA A 400 35.12 -13.04 19.11
N LEU A 401 34.71 -13.91 18.17
CA LEU A 401 35.43 -15.13 17.74
C LEU A 401 34.51 -16.08 16.94
N ASN A 402 35.00 -16.37 15.73
CA ASN A 402 35.12 -17.64 15.02
C ASN A 402 33.91 -18.54 14.67
N ASP A 403 33.78 -18.68 13.34
CA ASP A 403 33.80 -19.90 12.53
C ASP A 403 32.66 -20.94 12.55
N HIS A 404 32.40 -21.39 11.31
CA HIS A 404 31.63 -22.52 10.83
C HIS A 404 30.10 -22.36 10.78
N TYR A 405 29.63 -21.85 9.63
CA TYR A 405 28.31 -22.21 9.10
C TYR A 405 28.46 -22.88 7.73
N THR A 406 28.23 -24.19 7.74
CA THR A 406 27.89 -25.04 6.60
C THR A 406 26.59 -24.53 5.96
N PRO A 407 26.48 -24.43 4.63
CA PRO A 407 25.24 -23.99 4.01
C PRO A 407 24.22 -25.14 4.00
N CYS A 408 23.13 -24.98 4.76
CA CYS A 408 21.90 -25.73 4.52
C CYS A 408 21.33 -25.33 3.17
N LEU A 409 21.35 -26.26 2.22
CA LEU A 409 20.68 -26.17 0.93
C LEU A 409 19.17 -26.18 1.14
N THR A 410 18.53 -25.01 1.03
CA THR A 410 17.10 -24.91 0.72
C THR A 410 16.90 -24.66 -0.78
N PRO A 411 15.78 -25.11 -1.38
CA PRO A 411 15.66 -25.21 -2.83
C PRO A 411 15.66 -23.84 -3.48
N ARG A 412 16.60 -23.63 -4.40
CA ARG A 412 16.57 -22.52 -5.36
C ARG A 412 15.29 -22.63 -6.18
N ILE A 413 14.58 -21.52 -6.35
CA ILE A 413 13.51 -21.41 -7.34
C ILE A 413 14.08 -21.87 -8.70
N TYR A 414 13.41 -22.89 -9.25
CA TYR A 414 13.91 -23.87 -10.19
C TYR A 414 14.65 -23.30 -11.42
N ARG A 415 15.84 -23.85 -11.68
CA ARG A 415 16.29 -24.22 -13.03
C ARG A 415 15.91 -25.68 -13.23
N ASP A 416 15.26 -25.94 -14.36
CA ASP A 416 15.24 -27.18 -15.17
C ASP A 416 13.81 -27.49 -15.61
N VAL A 417 13.52 -27.33 -16.91
CA VAL A 417 13.01 -28.36 -17.83
C VAL A 417 13.25 -27.89 -19.28
N VAL A 418 14.00 -28.69 -20.04
CA VAL A 418 13.83 -28.92 -21.50
C VAL A 418 12.98 -30.16 -21.64
#